data_AF-A0A7Y3K3E3-F1
#
_entry.id   AF-A0A7Y3K3E3-F1
#
_cell.length_a   1.000
_cell.length_b   1.000
_cell.length_c   1.000
_cell.angle_alpha   90.00
_cell.angle_beta   90.00
_cell.angle_gamma   90.00
#
_symmetry.space_group_name_H-M   'P 1'
#
loop_
_entity.id
_entity.type
_entity.pdbx_description
1 polymer ?
#
loop_
_entity_poly.entity_id
_entity_poly.type
_entity_poly.pdbx_seq_one_letter_code
_entity_poly.pdbx_strand_id
1 'polypeptide(L)'
;MRFGYTLASGLTLAALVAGLGACSSQHKAAATQSAAKESKLPQSDAGIFSNQYEEKQSGAQLWAENCERCHNLRSPSQFNAAQWDIIVHHMRVIGGLTAVEARKIRVFLESASGQ
;
A
#
# COMPACT_ATOMS: atom_id res chain seq x y z
N MET A 1 7.05 3.23 55.53
CA MET A 1 6.77 4.61 55.07
C MET A 1 5.48 4.57 54.28
N ARG A 2 4.51 5.42 54.65
CA ARG A 2 3.09 5.33 54.29
C ARG A 2 2.70 6.58 53.48
N PHE A 3 1.92 6.35 52.42
CA PHE A 3 0.81 7.14 51.86
C PHE A 3 1.06 8.31 50.89
N GLY A 4 0.27 8.30 49.81
CA GLY A 4 0.06 9.45 48.94
C GLY A 4 -0.78 9.21 47.68
N TYR A 5 -1.84 8.38 47.72
CA TYR A 5 -2.88 8.41 46.69
C TYR A 5 -3.89 9.51 47.05
N THR A 6 -4.07 10.50 46.19
CA THR A 6 -5.18 11.47 46.28
C THR A 6 -6.26 11.12 45.25
N LEU A 7 -7.46 10.83 45.77
CA LEU A 7 -8.73 10.74 45.07
C LEU A 7 -9.46 12.10 45.11
N ALA A 8 -10.54 12.21 44.31
CA ALA A 8 -11.59 13.25 44.29
C ALA A 8 -11.27 14.50 43.45
N SER A 9 -12.19 15.14 42.72
CA SER A 9 -13.59 14.91 42.33
C SER A 9 -13.93 16.06 41.37
N GLY A 10 -14.77 15.84 40.35
CA GLY A 10 -15.22 16.93 39.47
C GLY A 10 -16.23 16.46 38.43
N LEU A 11 -17.49 16.42 38.83
CA LEU A 11 -18.68 16.08 38.04
C LEU A 11 -19.21 17.31 37.28
N THR A 12 -19.99 17.06 36.21
CA THR A 12 -20.92 17.95 35.45
C THR A 12 -20.28 18.84 34.36
N LEU A 13 -20.83 19.01 33.15
CA LEU A 13 -22.21 18.91 32.65
C LEU A 13 -22.23 18.50 31.16
N ALA A 14 -23.23 17.72 30.77
CA ALA A 14 -23.56 17.37 29.39
C ALA A 14 -24.21 18.55 28.64
N ALA A 15 -24.01 18.63 27.31
CA ALA A 15 -24.97 19.24 26.39
C ALA A 15 -24.82 18.66 24.97
N LEU A 16 -25.93 18.10 24.48
CA LEU A 16 -26.15 17.52 23.16
C LEU A 16 -26.09 18.56 22.03
N VAL A 17 -25.61 18.15 20.85
CA VAL A 17 -26.18 18.61 19.57
C VAL A 17 -26.43 17.39 18.67
N ALA A 18 -27.71 17.02 18.57
CA ALA A 18 -28.22 16.10 17.55
C ALA A 18 -28.44 16.88 16.24
N GLY A 19 -27.79 16.45 15.16
CA GLY A 19 -28.05 16.93 13.80
C GLY A 19 -28.61 15.78 12.95
N LEU A 20 -29.94 15.66 12.92
CA LEU A 20 -30.67 14.86 11.94
C LEU A 20 -30.80 15.67 10.65
N GLY A 21 -30.24 15.16 9.55
CA GLY A 21 -30.28 15.81 8.24
C GLY A 21 -30.55 14.82 7.11
N ALA A 22 -31.83 14.54 6.91
CA ALA A 22 -32.54 14.17 5.68
C ALA A 22 -31.93 13.13 4.70
N CYS A 23 -32.56 11.95 4.71
CA CYS A 23 -32.74 11.09 3.54
C CYS A 23 -33.59 11.79 2.46
N SER A 24 -33.18 11.69 1.19
CA SER A 24 -34.06 11.97 0.04
C SER A 24 -33.74 11.02 -1.11
N SER A 25 -34.59 10.00 -1.19
CA SER A 25 -35.12 9.31 -2.37
C SER A 25 -34.28 9.20 -3.64
N GLN A 26 -33.72 8.00 -3.81
CA GLN A 26 -33.93 7.09 -4.94
C GLN A 26 -34.56 7.69 -6.22
N HIS A 27 -33.76 7.80 -7.29
CA HIS A 27 -34.27 7.68 -8.66
C HIS A 27 -34.13 6.21 -9.11
N LYS A 28 -35.27 5.55 -9.37
CA LYS A 28 -35.33 4.33 -10.20
C LYS A 28 -35.79 4.72 -11.60
N ALA A 29 -35.05 4.31 -12.63
CA ALA A 29 -35.61 3.77 -13.87
C ALA A 29 -34.48 3.15 -14.70
N ALA A 30 -34.73 1.93 -15.18
CA ALA A 30 -33.86 1.18 -16.07
C ALA A 30 -33.76 1.87 -17.44
N ALA A 31 -32.54 1.97 -17.96
CA ALA A 31 -32.27 2.04 -19.39
C ALA A 31 -31.12 1.08 -19.68
N THR A 32 -31.47 -0.02 -20.32
CA THR A 32 -30.55 -0.92 -21.00
C THR A 32 -30.07 -0.28 -22.32
N GLN A 33 -28.95 -0.81 -22.81
CA GLN A 33 -28.34 -0.64 -24.14
C GLN A 33 -27.32 0.51 -24.25
N SER A 34 -26.18 0.39 -24.92
CA SER A 34 -25.41 -0.74 -25.48
C SER A 34 -24.16 -0.10 -26.12
N ALA A 35 -23.05 -0.84 -26.13
CA ALA A 35 -21.99 -0.78 -27.13
C ALA A 35 -21.27 0.56 -27.43
N ALA A 36 -20.04 0.66 -26.93
CA ALA A 36 -18.90 1.05 -27.75
C ALA A 36 -17.77 -0.01 -27.56
N LYS A 37 -17.89 -1.07 -28.35
CA LYS A 37 -16.79 -1.86 -28.95
C LYS A 37 -15.82 -0.89 -29.65
N GLU A 38 -14.50 -1.02 -29.74
CA GLU A 38 -13.43 -1.87 -29.20
C GLU A 38 -12.12 -1.25 -29.75
N SER A 39 -11.00 -1.30 -29.03
CA SER A 39 -9.70 -1.39 -29.71
C SER A 39 -8.86 -2.49 -29.07
N LYS A 40 -9.09 -3.69 -29.61
CA LYS A 40 -8.24 -4.86 -29.52
C LYS A 40 -6.77 -4.51 -29.79
N LEU A 41 -5.94 -4.56 -28.77
CA LEU A 41 -4.73 -5.36 -28.84
C LEU A 41 -5.04 -6.66 -28.07
N PRO A 42 -4.67 -7.85 -28.57
CA PRO A 42 -4.80 -9.06 -27.79
C PRO A 42 -3.88 -8.92 -26.56
N GLN A 43 -4.47 -8.54 -25.42
CA GLN A 43 -3.79 -8.66 -24.14
C GLN A 43 -3.65 -10.15 -23.87
N SER A 44 -2.46 -10.65 -24.14
CA SER A 44 -2.01 -11.97 -23.75
C SER A 44 -2.46 -12.25 -22.31
N ASP A 45 -3.21 -13.31 -22.19
CA ASP A 45 -3.60 -14.13 -21.04
C ASP A 45 -2.46 -14.45 -20.05
N ALA A 46 -1.23 -14.02 -20.33
CA ALA A 46 -0.13 -13.89 -19.37
C ALA A 46 -0.39 -12.88 -18.24
N GLY A 47 -1.30 -11.91 -18.39
CA GLY A 47 -1.51 -10.82 -17.42
C GLY A 47 -2.44 -11.10 -16.23
N ILE A 48 -3.17 -12.23 -16.22
CA ILE A 48 -4.15 -12.54 -15.16
C ILE A 48 -3.53 -13.37 -14.03
N PHE A 49 -2.45 -14.12 -14.29
CA PHE A 49 -1.85 -15.01 -13.29
C PHE A 49 -0.76 -14.37 -12.42
N SER A 50 -0.18 -13.21 -12.81
CA SER A 50 0.92 -12.55 -12.08
C SER A 50 0.47 -11.45 -11.09
N ASN A 51 -0.51 -10.61 -11.47
CA ASN A 51 -0.90 -9.45 -10.66
C ASN A 51 -1.47 -9.80 -9.28
N GLN A 52 -2.23 -10.89 -9.16
CA GLN A 52 -2.80 -11.32 -7.88
C GLN A 52 -1.74 -11.89 -6.92
N TYR A 53 -0.64 -12.42 -7.45
CA TYR A 53 0.45 -12.96 -6.66
C TYR A 53 1.32 -11.82 -6.10
N GLU A 54 1.73 -10.89 -6.96
CA GLU A 54 2.50 -9.69 -6.56
C GLU A 54 1.77 -8.87 -5.49
N GLU A 55 0.43 -8.75 -5.57
CA GLU A 55 -0.36 -8.01 -4.59
C GLU A 55 -0.36 -8.66 -3.19
N LYS A 56 -0.26 -10.00 -3.10
CA LYS A 56 -0.25 -10.71 -1.83
C LYS A 56 1.12 -10.73 -1.15
N GLN A 57 2.19 -10.61 -1.93
CA GLN A 57 3.56 -10.63 -1.38
C GLN A 57 3.92 -9.31 -0.70
N SER A 58 4.68 -9.41 0.39
CA SER A 58 5.24 -8.26 1.10
C SER A 58 6.48 -7.72 0.38
N GLY A 59 6.85 -6.47 0.65
CA GLY A 59 8.09 -5.89 0.11
C GLY A 59 9.36 -6.65 0.53
N ALA A 60 9.40 -7.14 1.76
CA ALA A 60 10.50 -7.96 2.26
C ALA A 60 10.62 -9.29 1.53
N GLN A 61 9.49 -9.96 1.27
CA GLN A 61 9.45 -11.21 0.51
C GLN A 61 9.90 -10.98 -0.93
N LEU A 62 9.34 -9.99 -1.62
CA LEU A 62 9.70 -9.64 -2.99
C LEU A 62 11.19 -9.28 -3.11
N TRP A 63 11.75 -8.58 -2.13
CA TRP A 63 13.17 -8.25 -2.07
C TRP A 63 14.03 -9.51 -1.93
N ALA A 64 13.69 -10.42 -1.01
CA ALA A 64 14.42 -11.67 -0.82
C ALA A 64 14.37 -12.57 -2.07
N GLU A 65 13.22 -12.66 -2.73
CA GLU A 65 13.04 -13.51 -3.92
C GLU A 65 13.69 -12.94 -5.19
N ASN A 66 13.77 -11.62 -5.32
CA ASN A 66 14.21 -10.98 -6.57
C ASN A 66 15.62 -10.39 -6.52
N CYS A 67 16.06 -9.84 -5.39
CA CYS A 67 17.27 -9.01 -5.37
C CYS A 67 18.58 -9.82 -5.19
N GLU A 68 18.50 -11.12 -4.93
CA GLU A 68 19.65 -12.03 -4.87
C GLU A 68 19.94 -12.77 -6.19
N ARG A 69 19.12 -12.56 -7.22
CA ARG A 69 19.21 -13.26 -8.50
C ARG A 69 20.49 -12.96 -9.30
N CYS A 70 21.11 -11.80 -9.06
CA CYS A 70 22.25 -11.32 -9.86
C CYS A 70 23.47 -10.94 -9.03
N HIS A 71 23.29 -10.63 -7.75
CA HIS A 71 24.37 -10.27 -6.84
C HIS A 71 23.94 -10.60 -5.42
N ASN A 72 24.89 -10.59 -4.48
CA ASN A 72 24.57 -10.77 -3.08
C ASN A 72 23.54 -9.74 -2.61
N LEU A 73 22.63 -10.20 -1.76
CA LEU A 73 21.58 -9.39 -1.22
C LEU A 73 22.17 -8.29 -0.32
N ARG A 74 21.93 -7.03 -0.66
CA ARG A 74 22.45 -5.88 0.10
C ARG A 74 21.59 -5.64 1.33
N SER A 75 22.21 -5.50 2.50
CA SER A 75 21.48 -5.21 3.75
C SER A 75 20.57 -3.98 3.59
N PRO A 76 19.30 -4.02 4.03
CA PRO A 76 18.41 -2.85 3.99
C PRO A 76 18.99 -1.61 4.69
N SER A 77 19.82 -1.80 5.72
CA SER A 77 20.48 -0.71 6.46
C SER A 77 21.70 -0.11 5.77
N GLN A 78 22.13 -0.67 4.63
CA GLN A 78 23.37 -0.27 3.94
C GLN A 78 23.29 1.13 3.32
N PHE A 79 22.09 1.56 2.93
CA PHE A 79 21.85 2.85 2.29
C PHE A 79 20.71 3.57 3.00
N ASN A 80 20.67 4.90 2.85
CA ASN A 80 19.56 5.71 3.33
C ASN A 80 18.35 5.64 2.37
N ALA A 81 17.20 6.15 2.82
CA ALA A 81 15.96 6.10 2.05
C ALA A 81 16.09 6.73 0.64
N ALA A 82 16.74 7.89 0.52
CA ALA A 82 16.90 8.56 -0.77
C ALA A 82 17.79 7.78 -1.75
N GLN A 83 18.80 7.08 -1.23
CA GLN A 83 19.63 6.18 -2.04
C GLN A 83 18.84 4.95 -2.49
N TRP A 84 18.00 4.38 -1.62
CA TRP A 84 17.14 3.25 -2.00
C TRP A 84 16.12 3.62 -3.06
N ASP A 85 15.57 4.83 -3.04
CA ASP A 85 14.69 5.36 -4.09
C ASP A 85 15.36 5.26 -5.48
N ILE A 86 16.61 5.70 -5.58
CA ILE A 86 17.38 5.66 -6.83
C ILE A 86 17.75 4.22 -7.19
N ILE A 87 18.27 3.45 -6.24
CA ILE A 87 18.73 2.07 -6.47
C ILE A 87 17.58 1.20 -6.96
N VAL A 88 16.41 1.25 -6.30
CA VAL A 88 15.26 0.44 -6.71
C VAL A 88 14.73 0.90 -8.06
N HIS A 89 14.90 2.17 -8.44
CA HIS A 89 14.52 2.64 -9.78
C HIS A 89 15.40 1.99 -10.84
N HIS A 90 16.70 1.93 -10.60
CA HIS A 90 17.64 1.22 -11.46
C HIS A 90 17.35 -0.29 -11.50
N MET A 91 17.10 -0.92 -10.34
CA MET A 91 16.80 -2.35 -10.23
C MET A 91 15.48 -2.73 -10.87
N ARG A 92 14.49 -1.83 -10.93
CA ARG A 92 13.24 -2.10 -11.63
C ARG A 92 13.49 -2.43 -13.10
N VAL A 93 14.39 -1.69 -13.75
CA VAL A 93 14.71 -1.88 -15.17
C VAL A 93 15.56 -3.13 -15.36
N ILE A 94 16.64 -3.29 -14.59
CA ILE A 94 17.59 -4.39 -14.84
C ILE A 94 17.14 -5.74 -14.23
N GLY A 95 16.37 -5.69 -13.13
CA GLY A 95 15.83 -6.87 -12.44
C GLY A 95 14.50 -7.35 -13.01
N GLY A 96 13.93 -6.63 -13.98
CA GLY A 96 12.66 -6.96 -14.60
C GLY A 96 11.48 -6.89 -13.62
N LEU A 97 11.52 -6.00 -12.64
CA LEU A 97 10.47 -5.87 -11.63
C LEU A 97 9.25 -5.13 -12.22
N THR A 98 8.05 -5.55 -11.84
CA THR A 98 6.86 -4.76 -12.12
C THR A 98 6.86 -3.45 -11.34
N ALA A 99 5.97 -2.53 -11.72
CA ALA A 99 5.82 -1.28 -10.99
C ALA A 99 5.34 -1.51 -9.54
N VAL A 100 4.54 -2.55 -9.30
CA VAL A 100 4.02 -2.90 -7.98
C VAL A 100 5.14 -3.45 -7.11
N GLU A 101 5.89 -4.43 -7.64
CA GLU A 101 7.01 -5.04 -6.92
C GLU A 101 8.07 -4.02 -6.52
N ALA A 102 8.51 -3.19 -7.48
CA ALA A 102 9.51 -2.17 -7.24
C ALA A 102 9.08 -1.17 -6.16
N ARG A 103 7.80 -0.78 -6.11
CA ARG A 103 7.28 0.09 -5.05
C ARG A 103 7.30 -0.60 -3.69
N LYS A 104 6.81 -1.85 -3.62
CA LYS A 104 6.78 -2.61 -2.36
C LYS A 104 8.18 -2.85 -1.80
N ILE A 105 9.13 -3.21 -2.65
CA ILE A 105 10.54 -3.39 -2.30
C ILE A 105 11.12 -2.06 -1.78
N ARG A 106 10.87 -0.94 -2.47
CA ARG A 106 11.33 0.38 -2.06
C ARG A 106 10.82 0.77 -0.68
N VAL A 107 9.51 0.65 -0.44
CA VAL A 107 8.90 0.95 0.86
C VAL A 107 9.52 0.12 1.98
N PHE A 108 9.75 -1.17 1.73
CA PHE A 108 10.44 -2.04 2.69
C PHE A 108 11.86 -1.54 2.99
N LEU A 109 12.67 -1.30 1.95
CA LEU A 109 14.06 -0.88 2.10
C LEU A 109 14.20 0.49 2.77
N GLU A 110 13.33 1.44 2.43
CA GLU A 110 13.29 2.76 3.07
C GLU A 110 12.90 2.66 4.55
N SER A 111 11.93 1.82 4.90
CA SER A 111 11.50 1.60 6.30
C SER A 111 12.58 0.98 7.18
N ALA A 112 13.54 0.26 6.57
CA ALA A 112 14.65 -0.41 7.23
C ALA A 112 15.99 0.28 6.96
N SER A 113 15.98 1.47 6.35
CA SER A 113 17.18 2.19 5.93
C SER A 113 17.99 2.75 7.10
N GLY A 114 19.30 2.82 6.92
CA GLY A 114 20.18 3.53 7.85
C GLY A 114 19.94 5.04 7.76
N GLN A 115 20.15 5.75 8.87
CA GLN A 115 20.05 7.22 8.94
C GLN A 115 21.01 7.89 7.94
#